data_AF-A0A961LQ45-F1
#
_entry.id   AF-A0A961LQ45-F1
#
_cell.length_a   1.000
_cell.length_b   1.000
_cell.length_c   1.000
_cell.angle_alpha   90.00
_cell.angle_beta   90.00
_cell.angle_gamma   90.00
#
_symmetry.space_group_name_H-M   'P 1'
#
loop_
_entity.id
_entity.type
_entity.pdbx_description
1 polymer ?
#
loop_
_entity_poly.entity_id
_entity_poly.type
_entity_poly.pdbx_seq_one_letter_code
_entity_poly.pdbx_strand_id
1 'polypeptide(L)'
;CAPSMAWRVVNAKHAFNHAVAKGATPYNGSDKAFDVPAIVGIGGSLLYFVDTYGAKGSAYDSEFEWTGTRDPKPQGVGFYFLDHLTHNVYRGNMDKWWAFYRELFGFRQIHFFDIEGKLTGLVSRAITSPCGKIRIPLNESTDDKSQIESYLKKYRGEGIQHIAVGTDGEAGIYDAVDQLAANGLTFMPGPPETYYEMSRERVHDHDEPIERMMKHGILIDGEGVIDTARGDRMTKILLQIFSKTVIGPIFFEFIQRKGDEGFGEGNFRALFESIEMEQIRTGELKSSDAAE
;
A
#
# COMPACT_ATOMS: atom_id res chain seq x y z
N CYS A 1 7.13 0.24 14.16
CA CYS A 1 7.65 0.84 12.91
C CYS A 1 7.80 -0.27 11.87
N ALA A 2 7.95 0.08 10.59
CA ALA A 2 8.39 -0.85 9.55
C ALA A 2 9.88 -0.56 9.28
N PRO A 3 10.82 -1.30 9.90
CA PRO A 3 12.24 -0.91 9.96
C PRO A 3 13.00 -1.26 8.68
N SER A 4 12.42 -2.06 7.79
CA SER A 4 13.08 -2.50 6.58
C SER A 4 12.11 -3.06 5.55
N MET A 5 12.54 -3.07 4.29
CA MET A 5 11.92 -3.79 3.18
C MET A 5 12.98 -4.64 2.46
N ALA A 6 12.58 -5.77 1.89
CA ALA A 6 13.49 -6.66 1.17
C ALA A 6 13.00 -6.89 -0.25
N TRP A 7 13.86 -6.66 -1.23
CA TRP A 7 13.53 -6.74 -2.64
C TRP A 7 14.21 -7.92 -3.29
N ARG A 8 13.43 -8.70 -4.05
CA ARG A 8 13.97 -9.76 -4.89
C ARG A 8 14.72 -9.16 -6.07
N VAL A 9 15.98 -9.56 -6.23
CA VAL A 9 16.84 -9.17 -7.34
C VAL A 9 17.55 -10.38 -7.93
N VAL A 10 17.98 -10.31 -9.18
CA VAL A 10 18.66 -11.43 -9.86
C VAL A 10 20.04 -11.72 -9.24
N ASN A 11 20.75 -10.67 -8.84
CA ASN A 11 22.08 -10.71 -8.26
C ASN A 11 22.22 -9.60 -7.21
N ALA A 12 22.30 -9.99 -5.93
CA ALA A 12 22.30 -9.05 -4.81
C ALA A 12 23.53 -8.14 -4.78
N LYS A 13 24.72 -8.71 -5.03
CA LYS A 13 25.98 -7.95 -5.05
C LYS A 13 26.00 -6.91 -6.17
N HIS A 14 25.51 -7.27 -7.35
CA HIS A 14 25.44 -6.35 -8.49
C HIS A 14 24.47 -5.20 -8.19
N ALA A 15 23.26 -5.50 -7.71
CA ALA A 15 22.27 -4.48 -7.35
C ALA A 15 22.78 -3.52 -6.28
N PHE A 16 23.43 -4.05 -5.24
CA PHE A 16 24.05 -3.25 -4.19
C PHE A 16 25.16 -2.34 -4.73
N ASN A 17 26.12 -2.89 -5.49
CA ASN A 17 27.21 -2.11 -6.06
C ASN A 17 26.71 -0.99 -6.98
N HIS A 18 25.66 -1.27 -7.77
CA HIS A 18 25.01 -0.28 -8.60
C HIS A 18 24.41 0.86 -7.77
N ALA A 19 23.61 0.52 -6.75
CA ALA A 19 22.96 1.52 -5.90
C ALA A 19 23.99 2.42 -5.19
N VAL A 20 25.06 1.83 -4.65
CA VAL A 20 26.14 2.58 -3.99
C VAL A 20 26.89 3.47 -4.99
N ALA A 21 27.20 2.97 -6.19
CA ALA A 21 27.84 3.77 -7.25
C ALA A 21 26.97 4.95 -7.71
N LYS A 22 25.65 4.86 -7.52
CA LYS A 22 24.67 5.93 -7.77
C LYS A 22 24.40 6.84 -6.57
N GLY A 23 25.13 6.67 -5.47
CA GLY A 23 25.06 7.54 -4.29
C GLY A 23 24.17 7.04 -3.15
N ALA A 24 23.65 5.81 -3.22
CA ALA A 24 22.99 5.20 -2.07
C ALA A 24 23.95 5.00 -0.91
N THR A 25 23.49 5.20 0.32
CA THR A 25 24.29 4.96 1.52
C THR A 25 24.28 3.46 1.85
N PRO A 26 25.43 2.76 1.79
CA PRO A 26 25.49 1.35 2.18
C PRO A 26 25.26 1.18 3.67
N TYR A 27 24.61 0.08 4.06
CA TYR A 27 24.46 -0.30 5.46
C TYR A 27 25.36 -1.48 5.81
N ASN A 28 26.38 -1.22 6.62
CA ASN A 28 27.39 -2.21 7.04
C ASN A 28 27.21 -2.69 8.49
N GLY A 29 26.03 -2.44 9.08
CA GLY A 29 25.69 -2.92 10.41
C GLY A 29 25.72 -4.45 10.51
N SER A 30 25.97 -4.95 11.72
CA SER A 30 25.94 -6.38 12.06
C SER A 30 24.58 -6.83 12.61
N ASP A 31 23.68 -5.87 12.84
CA ASP A 31 22.31 -6.01 13.32
C ASP A 31 21.28 -6.17 12.18
N LYS A 32 21.73 -6.62 11.01
CA LYS A 32 20.85 -6.97 9.89
C LYS A 32 20.01 -8.19 10.24
N ALA A 33 18.77 -8.21 9.78
CA ALA A 33 17.87 -9.35 9.94
C ALA A 33 18.16 -10.49 8.93
N PHE A 34 18.83 -10.16 7.82
CA PHE A 34 19.27 -11.10 6.79
C PHE A 34 20.74 -10.82 6.48
N ASP A 35 21.57 -11.86 6.29
CA ASP A 35 22.95 -11.69 5.86
C ASP A 35 23.04 -11.48 4.33
N VAL A 36 22.41 -10.39 3.88
CA VAL A 36 22.45 -9.94 2.49
C VAL A 36 22.80 -8.44 2.41
N PRO A 37 23.30 -7.96 1.26
CA PRO A 37 23.58 -6.54 1.07
C PRO A 37 22.33 -5.66 1.28
N ALA A 38 22.52 -4.51 1.92
CA ALA A 38 21.45 -3.54 2.19
C ALA A 38 21.94 -2.10 2.08
N ILE A 39 21.05 -1.19 1.70
CA ILE A 39 21.26 0.27 1.76
C ILE A 39 20.28 0.93 2.73
N VAL A 40 20.57 2.17 3.10
CA VAL A 40 19.63 3.03 3.86
C VAL A 40 18.57 3.60 2.90
N GLY A 41 17.30 3.40 3.24
CA GLY A 41 16.11 3.85 2.53
C GLY A 41 15.24 4.79 3.38
N ILE A 42 13.92 4.76 3.13
CA ILE A 42 12.92 5.68 3.70
C ILE A 42 13.05 5.80 5.22
N GLY A 43 13.18 7.03 5.73
CA GLY A 43 13.24 7.29 7.17
C GLY A 43 14.38 6.58 7.93
N GLY A 44 15.43 6.14 7.23
CA GLY A 44 16.51 5.35 7.83
C GLY A 44 16.27 3.83 7.84
N SER A 45 15.14 3.36 7.30
CA SER A 45 14.86 1.93 7.14
C SER A 45 15.86 1.26 6.21
N LEU A 46 16.02 -0.06 6.32
CA LEU A 46 16.92 -0.81 5.44
C LEU A 46 16.19 -1.31 4.19
N LEU A 47 16.84 -1.20 3.04
CA LEU A 47 16.41 -1.84 1.79
C LEU A 47 17.38 -2.97 1.47
N TYR A 48 16.94 -4.21 1.68
CA TYR A 48 17.73 -5.42 1.42
C TYR A 48 17.62 -5.90 -0.02
N PHE A 49 18.73 -6.40 -0.57
CA PHE A 49 18.78 -7.06 -1.87
C PHE A 49 18.87 -8.57 -1.70
N VAL A 50 17.80 -9.28 -2.05
CA VAL A 50 17.67 -10.72 -1.86
C VAL A 50 17.68 -11.43 -3.20
N ASP A 51 18.65 -12.32 -3.44
CA ASP A 51 18.73 -13.13 -4.65
C ASP A 51 18.53 -14.64 -4.44
N THR A 52 18.19 -15.04 -3.20
CA THR A 52 17.85 -16.42 -2.83
C THR A 52 16.33 -16.59 -2.77
N TYR A 53 15.75 -17.04 -3.89
CA TYR A 53 14.33 -17.35 -4.03
C TYR A 53 14.09 -18.35 -5.17
N GLY A 54 12.93 -19.02 -5.17
CA GLY A 54 12.53 -19.95 -6.23
C GLY A 54 13.45 -21.18 -6.29
N ALA A 55 14.05 -21.45 -7.45
CA ALA A 55 14.97 -22.58 -7.61
C ALA A 55 16.23 -22.48 -6.74
N LYS A 56 16.59 -21.28 -6.26
CA LYS A 56 17.72 -21.06 -5.34
C LYS A 56 17.36 -21.32 -3.86
N GLY A 57 16.12 -21.68 -3.55
CA GLY A 57 15.63 -21.90 -2.19
C GLY A 57 14.86 -20.71 -1.63
N SER A 58 14.90 -20.56 -0.31
CA SER A 58 14.19 -19.53 0.45
C SER A 58 15.17 -18.59 1.13
N ALA A 59 14.84 -17.30 1.16
CA ALA A 59 15.61 -16.28 1.90
C ALA A 59 15.58 -16.50 3.43
N TYR A 60 14.68 -17.35 3.93
CA TYR A 60 14.51 -17.61 5.36
C TYR A 60 15.27 -18.87 5.83
N ASP A 61 15.58 -19.80 4.93
CA ASP A 61 16.04 -21.14 5.32
C ASP A 61 17.41 -21.14 6.01
N SER A 62 18.28 -20.18 5.68
CA SER A 62 19.60 -20.04 6.30
C SER A 62 19.62 -19.15 7.55
N GLU A 63 18.58 -18.34 7.76
CA GLU A 63 18.55 -17.28 8.77
C GLU A 63 17.62 -17.60 9.94
N PHE A 64 16.64 -18.49 9.73
CA PHE A 64 15.59 -18.78 10.70
C PHE A 64 15.37 -20.28 10.91
N GLU A 65 15.08 -20.65 12.15
CA GLU A 65 14.62 -21.98 12.52
C GLU A 65 13.09 -22.01 12.58
N TRP A 66 12.49 -23.06 12.00
CA TRP A 66 11.05 -23.27 12.06
C TRP A 66 10.64 -23.65 13.49
N THR A 67 9.64 -22.97 14.06
CA THR A 67 9.11 -23.25 15.40
C THR A 67 8.19 -24.47 15.47
N GLY A 68 7.88 -25.08 14.32
CA GLY A 68 7.01 -26.25 14.19
C GLY A 68 7.25 -26.97 12.86
N THR A 69 6.27 -27.78 12.43
CA THR A 69 6.33 -28.45 11.13
C THR A 69 6.49 -27.42 10.03
N ARG A 70 7.48 -27.63 9.17
CA ARG A 70 7.78 -26.73 8.05
C ARG A 70 6.57 -26.64 7.11
N ASP A 71 5.94 -25.48 7.09
CA ASP A 71 4.89 -25.11 6.15
C ASP A 71 5.19 -23.71 5.56
N PRO A 72 5.80 -23.64 4.37
CA PRO A 72 6.16 -22.36 3.74
C PRO A 72 4.98 -21.64 3.10
N LYS A 73 3.80 -22.25 3.03
CA LYS A 73 2.59 -21.68 2.43
C LYS A 73 1.36 -22.07 3.26
N PRO A 74 1.29 -21.63 4.53
CA PRO A 74 0.12 -21.90 5.35
C PRO A 74 -1.12 -21.28 4.69
N GLN A 75 -2.27 -21.94 4.86
CA GLN A 75 -3.52 -21.56 4.18
C GLN A 75 -3.91 -20.08 4.41
N GLY A 76 -3.68 -19.56 5.62
CA GLY A 76 -4.02 -18.19 5.99
C GLY A 76 -5.52 -17.89 5.82
N VAL A 77 -5.84 -16.61 5.55
CA VAL A 77 -7.22 -16.12 5.32
C VAL A 77 -7.44 -15.64 3.88
N GLY A 78 -6.55 -15.99 2.95
CA GLY A 78 -6.69 -15.68 1.52
C GLY A 78 -5.82 -14.53 0.99
N PHE A 79 -5.19 -13.72 1.85
CA PHE A 79 -4.19 -12.73 1.42
C PHE A 79 -2.79 -13.31 1.47
N TYR A 80 -2.02 -13.16 0.39
CA TYR A 80 -0.76 -13.92 0.28
C TYR A 80 0.38 -13.20 -0.46
N PHE A 81 0.16 -12.01 -1.00
CA PHE A 81 1.23 -11.20 -1.60
C PHE A 81 1.14 -9.74 -1.16
N LEU A 82 2.27 -9.02 -1.27
CA LEU A 82 2.30 -7.57 -1.10
C LEU A 82 1.98 -6.92 -2.45
N ASP A 83 0.90 -6.13 -2.50
CA ASP A 83 0.51 -5.41 -3.72
C ASP A 83 1.32 -4.11 -3.87
N HIS A 84 1.34 -3.32 -2.80
CA HIS A 84 2.07 -2.07 -2.72
C HIS A 84 2.28 -1.65 -1.25
N LEU A 85 3.04 -0.58 -1.06
CA LEU A 85 3.21 0.08 0.23
C LEU A 85 3.41 1.57 -0.01
N THR A 86 3.08 2.41 0.95
CA THR A 86 3.18 3.87 0.80
C THR A 86 4.35 4.45 1.54
N HIS A 87 4.78 5.65 1.17
CA HIS A 87 5.70 6.47 1.95
C HIS A 87 5.08 7.81 2.27
N ASN A 88 4.92 8.12 3.55
CA ASN A 88 4.64 9.48 3.98
C ASN A 88 5.97 10.20 4.19
N VAL A 89 6.14 11.33 3.51
CA VAL A 89 7.38 12.10 3.47
C VAL A 89 7.13 13.52 3.97
N TYR A 90 8.18 14.18 4.45
CA TYR A 90 8.08 15.58 4.85
C TYR A 90 7.79 16.48 3.64
N ARG A 91 7.17 17.63 3.89
CA ARG A 91 6.96 18.65 2.86
C ARG A 91 8.29 19.02 2.17
N GLY A 92 8.30 19.00 0.84
CA GLY A 92 9.46 19.17 -0.03
C GLY A 92 10.26 17.89 -0.34
N ASN A 93 10.01 16.77 0.35
CA ASN A 93 10.81 15.55 0.17
C ASN A 93 10.22 14.56 -0.85
N MET A 94 9.04 14.80 -1.44
CA MET A 94 8.54 13.92 -2.50
C MET A 94 9.51 13.80 -3.67
N ASP A 95 10.11 14.91 -4.12
CA ASP A 95 11.08 14.90 -5.21
C ASP A 95 12.40 14.20 -4.84
N LYS A 96 12.81 14.31 -3.57
CA LYS A 96 13.97 13.58 -3.04
C LYS A 96 13.75 12.06 -3.13
N TRP A 97 12.61 11.57 -2.64
CA TRP A 97 12.30 10.14 -2.67
C TRP A 97 11.99 9.62 -4.07
N TRP A 98 11.37 10.45 -4.91
CA TRP A 98 11.24 10.15 -6.34
C TRP A 98 12.59 9.97 -7.00
N ALA A 99 13.52 10.91 -6.82
CA ALA A 99 14.86 10.80 -7.38
C ALA A 99 15.59 9.54 -6.87
N PHE A 100 15.45 9.20 -5.58
CA PHE A 100 15.99 7.97 -5.01
C PHE A 100 15.52 6.73 -5.79
N TYR A 101 14.21 6.55 -5.99
CA TYR A 101 13.70 5.37 -6.70
C TYR A 101 13.94 5.40 -8.21
N ARG A 102 13.88 6.58 -8.83
CA ARG A 102 14.12 6.77 -10.26
C ARG A 102 15.58 6.48 -10.62
N GLU A 103 16.52 7.08 -9.90
CA GLU A 103 17.95 7.01 -10.25
C GLU A 103 18.60 5.68 -9.87
N LEU A 104 18.20 5.09 -8.74
CA LEU A 104 18.78 3.83 -8.26
C LEU A 104 18.17 2.60 -8.94
N PHE A 105 16.88 2.65 -9.28
CA PHE A 105 16.11 1.46 -9.66
C PHE A 105 15.29 1.63 -10.94
N GLY A 106 15.33 2.81 -11.58
CA GLY A 106 14.62 3.06 -12.83
C GLY A 106 13.10 3.14 -12.68
N PHE A 107 12.58 3.45 -11.49
CA PHE A 107 11.14 3.61 -11.28
C PHE A 107 10.57 4.70 -12.20
N ARG A 108 9.29 4.56 -12.53
CA ARG A 108 8.52 5.50 -13.36
C ARG A 108 7.34 6.02 -12.57
N GLN A 109 7.05 7.32 -12.71
CA GLN A 109 5.78 7.87 -12.28
C GLN A 109 4.71 7.41 -13.26
N ILE A 110 3.64 6.83 -12.73
CA ILE A 110 2.48 6.38 -13.53
C ILE A 110 1.27 7.27 -13.31
N HIS A 111 1.21 7.96 -12.17
CA HIS A 111 0.14 8.88 -11.87
C HIS A 111 0.58 9.93 -10.84
N PHE A 112 -0.09 11.07 -10.83
CA PHE A 112 0.04 12.11 -9.81
C PHE A 112 -1.35 12.54 -9.37
N PHE A 113 -1.57 12.56 -8.07
CA PHE A 113 -2.83 12.95 -7.45
C PHE A 113 -2.64 14.25 -6.68
N ASP A 114 -3.62 15.14 -6.80
CA ASP A 114 -3.77 16.33 -5.97
C ASP A 114 -5.15 16.25 -5.33
N ILE A 115 -5.19 16.05 -4.01
CA ILE A 115 -6.39 15.62 -3.31
C ILE A 115 -6.72 16.62 -2.22
N GLU A 116 -7.91 17.18 -2.35
CA GLU A 116 -8.55 18.02 -1.37
C GLU A 116 -9.72 17.25 -0.75
N GLY A 117 -9.64 17.00 0.56
CA GLY A 117 -10.79 16.58 1.36
C GLY A 117 -11.57 17.78 1.88
N LYS A 118 -12.32 17.59 2.97
CA LYS A 118 -13.18 18.67 3.48
C LYS A 118 -12.39 19.70 4.28
N LEU A 119 -11.35 19.27 4.98
CA LEU A 119 -10.58 20.12 5.90
C LEU A 119 -9.09 20.17 5.56
N THR A 120 -8.58 19.15 4.86
CA THR A 120 -7.16 18.97 4.61
C THR A 120 -6.90 18.45 3.20
N GLY A 121 -5.66 18.53 2.74
CA GLY A 121 -5.22 18.00 1.46
C GLY A 121 -3.90 17.24 1.52
N LEU A 122 -3.60 16.56 0.41
CA LEU A 122 -2.30 15.96 0.14
C LEU A 122 -2.04 15.89 -1.36
N VAL A 123 -0.77 15.77 -1.71
CA VAL A 123 -0.35 15.36 -3.05
C VAL A 123 0.26 13.97 -2.96
N SER A 124 0.03 13.14 -3.98
CA SER A 124 0.59 11.80 -4.08
C SER A 124 1.22 11.52 -5.43
N ARG A 125 2.43 11.00 -5.44
CA ARG A 125 3.11 10.52 -6.64
C ARG A 125 3.16 9.00 -6.63
N ALA A 126 2.37 8.37 -7.49
CA ALA A 126 2.37 6.93 -7.68
C ALA A 126 3.51 6.51 -8.60
N ILE A 127 4.48 5.77 -8.04
CA ILE A 127 5.63 5.25 -8.79
C ILE A 127 5.62 3.72 -8.86
N THR A 128 6.06 3.18 -9.98
CA THR A 128 6.18 1.74 -10.21
C THR A 128 7.57 1.35 -10.67
N SER A 129 8.02 0.18 -10.22
CA SER A 129 9.27 -0.45 -10.68
C SER A 129 9.21 -0.85 -12.16
N PRO A 130 10.37 -0.98 -12.83
CA PRO A 130 10.43 -1.47 -14.21
C PRO A 130 9.80 -2.86 -14.44
N CYS A 131 9.74 -3.70 -13.40
CA CYS A 131 9.13 -5.03 -13.49
C CYS A 131 7.62 -5.02 -13.24
N GLY A 132 7.03 -3.86 -12.94
CA GLY A 132 5.60 -3.69 -12.68
C GLY A 132 5.09 -4.30 -11.36
N LYS A 133 5.98 -4.83 -10.50
CA LYS A 133 5.60 -5.55 -9.28
C LYS A 133 5.66 -4.70 -8.02
N ILE A 134 6.62 -3.78 -7.94
CA ILE A 134 6.78 -2.88 -6.80
C ILE A 134 6.12 -1.55 -7.13
N ARG A 135 5.18 -1.15 -6.29
CA ARG A 135 4.39 0.07 -6.38
C ARG A 135 4.54 0.84 -5.08
N ILE A 136 4.85 2.14 -5.16
CA ILE A 136 5.05 2.98 -3.98
C ILE A 136 4.41 4.35 -4.20
N PRO A 137 3.22 4.63 -3.65
CA PRO A 137 2.74 6.01 -3.57
C PRO A 137 3.58 6.81 -2.58
N LEU A 138 4.13 7.94 -3.03
CA LEU A 138 4.82 8.93 -2.20
C LEU A 138 3.84 10.03 -1.84
N ASN A 139 3.52 10.19 -0.56
CA ASN A 139 2.50 11.12 -0.07
C ASN A 139 3.15 12.26 0.71
N GLU A 140 2.76 13.48 0.39
CA GLU A 140 3.23 14.69 1.04
C GLU A 140 2.04 15.60 1.34
N SER A 141 2.08 16.31 2.46
CA SER A 141 0.98 17.21 2.83
C SER A 141 1.05 18.57 2.13
N THR A 142 -0.12 19.10 1.76
CA THR A 142 -0.30 20.49 1.31
C THR A 142 -0.60 21.47 2.46
N ASP A 143 -0.84 20.98 3.70
CA ASP A 143 -1.21 21.78 4.86
C ASP A 143 -0.61 21.22 6.18
N ASP A 144 -0.75 21.94 7.30
CA ASP A 144 -0.09 21.56 8.57
C ASP A 144 -0.93 20.60 9.46
N LYS A 145 -2.16 20.30 9.04
CA LYS A 145 -3.18 19.55 9.79
C LYS A 145 -3.51 18.18 9.17
N SER A 146 -3.09 17.95 7.93
CA SER A 146 -3.32 16.73 7.17
C SER A 146 -2.93 15.46 7.93
N GLN A 147 -3.59 14.37 7.59
CA GLN A 147 -3.26 13.03 8.08
C GLN A 147 -1.78 12.66 7.89
N ILE A 148 -1.11 13.21 6.87
CA ILE A 148 0.32 12.99 6.63
C ILE A 148 1.15 13.61 7.75
N GLU A 149 0.82 14.82 8.21
CA GLU A 149 1.49 15.48 9.33
C GLU A 149 1.23 14.77 10.67
N SER A 150 0.00 14.27 10.89
CA SER A 150 -0.31 13.44 12.06
C SER A 150 0.55 12.16 12.07
N TYR A 151 0.68 11.51 10.91
CA TYR A 151 1.57 10.36 10.74
C TYR A 151 3.02 10.71 11.09
N LEU A 152 3.59 11.76 10.50
CA LEU A 152 5.01 12.13 10.69
C LEU A 152 5.32 12.41 12.16
N LYS A 153 4.40 13.10 12.88
CA LYS A 153 4.53 13.38 14.33
C LYS A 153 4.49 12.10 15.16
N LYS A 154 3.54 11.20 14.91
CA LYS A 154 3.39 9.93 15.65
C LYS A 154 4.51 8.95 15.34
N TYR A 155 4.90 8.84 14.07
CA TYR A 155 5.95 7.96 13.58
C TYR A 155 7.36 8.48 13.91
N ARG A 156 7.49 9.79 14.15
CA ARG A 156 8.74 10.53 14.41
C ARG A 156 9.70 10.51 13.23
N GLY A 157 9.16 10.61 12.02
CA GLY A 157 9.95 10.51 10.80
C GLY A 157 9.10 10.17 9.58
N GLU A 158 9.77 10.18 8.43
CA GLU A 158 9.25 9.62 7.19
C GLU A 158 9.20 8.10 7.30
N GLY A 159 8.28 7.46 6.59
CA GLY A 159 8.16 6.01 6.69
C GLY A 159 7.00 5.42 5.93
N ILE A 160 6.83 4.11 6.12
CA ILE A 160 5.72 3.36 5.55
C ILE A 160 4.47 3.64 6.36
N GLN A 161 3.42 4.19 5.72
CA GLN A 161 2.14 4.45 6.36
C GLN A 161 1.25 3.22 6.32
N HIS A 162 1.14 2.60 5.15
CA HIS A 162 0.39 1.36 5.03
C HIS A 162 1.05 0.37 4.07
N ILE A 163 0.65 -0.88 4.25
CA ILE A 163 1.08 -2.02 3.44
C ILE A 163 -0.20 -2.67 2.90
N ALA A 164 -0.30 -2.78 1.57
CA ALA A 164 -1.41 -3.43 0.92
C ALA A 164 -1.08 -4.90 0.67
N VAL A 165 -1.96 -5.78 1.15
CA VAL A 165 -1.88 -7.23 0.95
C VAL A 165 -2.97 -7.70 0.02
N GLY A 166 -2.57 -8.44 -1.01
CA GLY A 166 -3.42 -8.81 -2.13
C GLY A 166 -3.97 -10.23 -2.04
N THR A 167 -5.14 -10.39 -2.64
CA THR A 167 -5.77 -11.68 -2.99
C THR A 167 -6.20 -11.66 -4.45
N ASP A 168 -6.10 -12.81 -5.12
CA ASP A 168 -6.58 -13.04 -6.49
C ASP A 168 -7.30 -14.40 -6.64
N GLY A 169 -7.52 -15.09 -5.52
CA GLY A 169 -8.07 -16.45 -5.50
C GLY A 169 -9.59 -16.52 -5.37
N GLU A 170 -10.12 -17.74 -5.38
CA GLU A 170 -11.56 -18.03 -5.38
C GLU A 170 -12.30 -17.52 -4.14
N ALA A 171 -11.66 -17.49 -2.96
CA ALA A 171 -12.24 -16.92 -1.74
C ALA A 171 -12.55 -15.42 -1.88
N GLY A 172 -11.87 -14.74 -2.81
CA GLY A 172 -11.99 -13.31 -3.07
C GLY A 172 -11.70 -12.44 -1.84
N ILE A 173 -11.88 -11.14 -2.00
CA ILE A 173 -11.76 -10.19 -0.90
C ILE A 173 -12.87 -10.37 0.15
N TYR A 174 -14.06 -10.80 -0.25
CA TYR A 174 -15.22 -10.84 0.63
C TYR A 174 -15.10 -11.86 1.78
N ASP A 175 -14.78 -13.12 1.47
CA ASP A 175 -14.64 -14.16 2.50
C ASP A 175 -13.41 -13.90 3.37
N ALA A 176 -12.35 -13.36 2.77
CA ALA A 176 -11.12 -13.01 3.46
C ALA A 176 -11.34 -11.88 4.48
N VAL A 177 -12.09 -10.85 4.10
CA VAL A 177 -12.46 -9.73 4.99
C VAL A 177 -13.41 -10.20 6.11
N ASP A 178 -14.39 -11.06 5.79
CA ASP A 178 -15.26 -11.67 6.80
C ASP A 178 -14.45 -12.43 7.86
N GLN A 179 -13.44 -13.20 7.45
CA GLN A 179 -12.55 -13.92 8.35
C GLN A 179 -11.66 -12.99 9.17
N LEU A 180 -11.11 -11.93 8.56
CA LEU A 180 -10.33 -10.93 9.29
C LEU A 180 -11.16 -10.24 10.39
N ALA A 181 -12.42 -9.88 10.08
CA ALA A 181 -13.35 -9.31 11.04
C ALA A 181 -13.63 -10.30 12.19
N ALA A 182 -13.90 -11.56 11.86
CA ALA A 182 -14.13 -12.62 12.85
C ALA A 182 -12.91 -12.86 13.76
N ASN A 183 -11.70 -12.64 13.24
CA ASN A 183 -10.45 -12.70 14.00
C ASN A 183 -10.16 -11.42 14.81
N GLY A 184 -11.07 -10.44 14.81
CA GLY A 184 -10.99 -9.23 15.63
C GLY A 184 -10.33 -8.03 14.96
N LEU A 185 -9.98 -8.10 13.67
CA LEU A 185 -9.48 -6.94 12.95
C LEU A 185 -10.60 -5.90 12.80
N THR A 186 -10.31 -4.65 13.14
CA THR A 186 -11.25 -3.53 12.96
C THR A 186 -10.88 -2.73 11.72
N PHE A 187 -11.88 -2.41 10.89
CA PHE A 187 -11.72 -1.59 9.70
C PHE A 187 -12.02 -0.10 9.96
N MET A 188 -11.53 0.75 9.06
CA MET A 188 -11.91 2.15 9.01
C MET A 188 -13.41 2.30 8.72
N PRO A 189 -14.04 3.44 9.08
CA PRO A 189 -15.43 3.69 8.73
C PRO A 189 -15.65 3.57 7.21
N GLY A 190 -16.64 2.76 6.82
CA GLY A 190 -17.06 2.66 5.43
C GLY A 190 -17.71 3.96 4.93
N PRO A 191 -17.81 4.14 3.60
CA PRO A 191 -18.54 5.25 3.00
C PRO A 191 -20.06 5.12 3.27
N PRO A 192 -20.85 6.20 3.07
CA PRO A 192 -22.30 6.15 3.23
C PRO A 192 -22.96 5.17 2.24
N GLU A 193 -24.18 4.73 2.54
CA GLU A 193 -24.97 3.82 1.68
C GLU A 193 -25.08 4.33 0.22
N THR A 194 -25.22 5.64 0.04
CA THR A 194 -25.28 6.28 -1.29
C THR A 194 -24.05 6.02 -2.15
N TYR A 195 -22.86 5.80 -1.57
CA TYR A 195 -21.67 5.41 -2.32
C TYR A 195 -21.85 4.09 -3.08
N TYR A 196 -22.58 3.16 -2.44
CA TYR A 196 -22.86 1.82 -2.94
C TYR A 196 -24.03 1.81 -3.92
N GLU A 197 -25.08 2.59 -3.63
CA GLU A 197 -26.18 2.78 -4.57
C GLU A 197 -25.68 3.33 -5.92
N MET A 198 -24.73 4.27 -5.88
CA MET A 198 -24.12 4.88 -7.06
C MET A 198 -22.98 4.06 -7.67
N SER A 199 -22.62 2.89 -7.12
CA SER A 199 -21.41 2.16 -7.59
C SER A 199 -21.54 1.71 -9.04
N ARG A 200 -22.75 1.33 -9.47
CA ARG A 200 -23.04 0.88 -10.85
C ARG A 200 -22.96 1.99 -11.87
N GLU A 201 -23.15 3.23 -11.45
CA GLU A 201 -23.00 4.41 -12.29
C GLU A 201 -21.52 4.79 -12.45
N ARG A 202 -20.71 4.59 -11.40
CA ARG A 202 -19.27 4.90 -11.40
C ARG A 202 -18.42 3.83 -12.05
N VAL A 203 -18.77 2.56 -11.84
CA VAL A 203 -18.01 1.38 -12.30
C VAL A 203 -18.95 0.57 -13.18
N HIS A 204 -18.81 0.71 -14.50
CA HIS A 204 -19.83 0.22 -15.44
C HIS A 204 -19.96 -1.32 -15.41
N ASP A 205 -21.20 -1.83 -15.50
CA ASP A 205 -21.51 -3.27 -15.66
C ASP A 205 -20.89 -4.21 -14.61
N HIS A 206 -20.55 -3.73 -13.41
CA HIS A 206 -20.02 -4.61 -12.37
C HIS A 206 -21.12 -5.47 -11.71
N ASP A 207 -20.78 -6.72 -11.39
CA ASP A 207 -21.69 -7.66 -10.68
C ASP A 207 -21.27 -7.87 -9.21
N GLU A 208 -20.47 -6.97 -8.65
CA GLU A 208 -20.01 -7.09 -7.26
C GLU A 208 -21.19 -7.06 -6.26
N PRO A 209 -21.18 -7.93 -5.23
CA PRO A 209 -22.26 -8.03 -4.25
C PRO A 209 -22.29 -6.81 -3.33
N ILE A 210 -23.18 -5.86 -3.62
CA ILE A 210 -23.36 -4.59 -2.89
C ILE A 210 -23.46 -4.81 -1.38
N GLU A 211 -24.31 -5.72 -0.92
CA GLU A 211 -24.50 -6.01 0.50
C GLU A 211 -23.20 -6.49 1.18
N ARG A 212 -22.42 -7.33 0.50
CA ARG A 212 -21.13 -7.81 1.04
C ARG A 212 -20.08 -6.70 1.05
N MET A 213 -20.10 -5.79 0.09
CA MET A 213 -19.23 -4.61 0.11
C MET A 213 -19.59 -3.71 1.30
N MET A 214 -20.87 -3.40 1.46
CA MET A 214 -21.40 -2.54 2.53
C MET A 214 -21.10 -3.07 3.93
N LYS A 215 -21.23 -4.38 4.13
CA LYS A 215 -21.07 -5.03 5.45
C LYS A 215 -19.81 -4.60 6.20
N HIS A 216 -18.68 -4.48 5.50
CA HIS A 216 -17.40 -4.12 6.08
C HIS A 216 -16.80 -2.82 5.54
N GLY A 217 -17.47 -2.15 4.60
CA GLY A 217 -16.94 -0.92 4.02
C GLY A 217 -15.95 -1.15 2.88
N ILE A 218 -16.06 -2.24 2.12
CA ILE A 218 -15.21 -2.49 0.94
C ILE A 218 -15.55 -1.44 -0.12
N LEU A 219 -14.52 -0.83 -0.68
CA LEU A 219 -14.59 0.18 -1.74
C LEU A 219 -14.44 -0.47 -3.11
N ILE A 220 -15.03 0.16 -4.12
CA ILE A 220 -14.98 -0.25 -5.53
C ILE A 220 -14.66 0.94 -6.44
N ASP A 221 -13.70 0.70 -7.34
CA ASP A 221 -13.28 1.62 -8.39
C ASP A 221 -12.89 0.86 -9.67
N GLY A 222 -12.56 1.59 -10.72
CA GLY A 222 -12.09 1.07 -12.01
C GLY A 222 -13.05 1.37 -13.17
N GLU A 223 -12.66 0.96 -14.38
CA GLU A 223 -13.45 1.18 -15.61
C GLU A 223 -14.71 0.29 -15.68
N GLY A 224 -14.78 -0.76 -14.86
CA GLY A 224 -15.88 -1.72 -14.89
C GLY A 224 -15.64 -2.86 -15.89
N VAL A 225 -16.70 -3.38 -16.49
CA VAL A 225 -16.58 -4.45 -17.51
C VAL A 225 -16.59 -3.83 -18.90
N ILE A 226 -15.46 -3.92 -19.60
CA ILE A 226 -15.25 -3.30 -20.91
C ILE A 226 -15.13 -4.34 -22.01
N ASP A 227 -15.58 -3.99 -23.22
CA ASP A 227 -15.30 -4.78 -24.42
C ASP A 227 -13.87 -4.55 -24.88
N THR A 228 -13.13 -5.64 -25.07
CA THR A 228 -11.79 -5.60 -25.67
C THR A 228 -11.89 -5.41 -27.19
N ALA A 229 -10.79 -4.97 -27.81
CA ALA A 229 -10.70 -4.85 -29.27
C ALA A 229 -10.97 -6.17 -30.04
N ARG A 230 -11.00 -7.31 -29.34
CA ARG A 230 -11.30 -8.65 -29.89
C ARG A 230 -12.75 -9.08 -29.69
N GLY A 231 -13.57 -8.28 -29.01
CA GLY A 231 -14.96 -8.60 -28.70
C GLY A 231 -15.16 -9.44 -27.42
N ASP A 232 -14.08 -9.77 -26.69
CA ASP A 232 -14.18 -10.39 -25.37
C ASP A 232 -14.43 -9.33 -24.30
N ARG A 233 -15.19 -9.66 -23.24
CA ARG A 233 -15.38 -8.77 -22.08
C ARG A 233 -14.24 -8.93 -21.09
N MET A 234 -13.69 -7.81 -20.62
CA MET A 234 -12.64 -7.76 -19.61
C MET A 234 -13.10 -6.90 -18.42
N THR A 235 -12.99 -7.47 -17.23
CA THR A 235 -13.21 -6.73 -15.98
C THR A 235 -11.97 -5.91 -15.65
N LYS A 236 -12.18 -4.64 -15.31
CA LYS A 236 -11.21 -3.70 -14.74
C LYS A 236 -11.83 -3.07 -13.49
N ILE A 237 -11.77 -3.81 -12.39
CA ILE A 237 -12.32 -3.43 -11.10
C ILE A 237 -11.20 -3.52 -10.05
N LEU A 238 -11.19 -2.56 -9.14
CA LEU A 238 -10.32 -2.52 -7.98
C LEU A 238 -11.17 -2.53 -6.70
N LEU A 239 -10.98 -3.53 -5.86
CA LEU A 239 -11.63 -3.65 -4.56
C LEU A 239 -10.62 -3.43 -3.44
N GLN A 240 -10.94 -2.55 -2.49
CA GLN A 240 -10.04 -2.16 -1.41
C GLN A 240 -10.77 -2.01 -0.08
N ILE A 241 -10.11 -2.32 1.03
CA ILE A 241 -10.59 -2.03 2.38
C ILE A 241 -9.39 -1.82 3.31
N PHE A 242 -9.56 -0.94 4.30
CA PHE A 242 -8.46 -0.47 5.14
C PHE A 242 -8.72 -0.80 6.60
N SER A 243 -7.73 -1.38 7.27
CA SER A 243 -7.77 -1.56 8.72
C SER A 243 -7.68 -0.21 9.43
N LYS A 244 -8.14 -0.14 10.68
CA LYS A 244 -7.65 0.89 11.61
C LYS A 244 -6.14 0.76 11.80
N THR A 245 -5.52 1.75 12.43
CA THR A 245 -4.11 1.66 12.79
C THR A 245 -3.86 0.48 13.73
N VAL A 246 -2.80 -0.27 13.45
CA VAL A 246 -2.44 -1.53 14.12
C VAL A 246 -1.08 -1.47 14.81
N ILE A 247 -0.14 -0.67 14.28
CA ILE A 247 1.22 -0.54 14.81
C ILE A 247 1.59 0.95 14.83
N GLY A 248 1.33 1.62 15.94
CA GLY A 248 1.46 3.08 16.00
C GLY A 248 0.55 3.71 14.93
N PRO A 249 1.04 4.57 14.03
CA PRO A 249 0.23 5.13 12.96
C PRO A 249 0.16 4.27 11.68
N ILE A 250 0.71 3.04 11.68
CA ILE A 250 0.66 2.13 10.52
C ILE A 250 -0.69 1.40 10.48
N PHE A 251 -1.27 1.26 9.29
CA PHE A 251 -2.43 0.41 9.00
C PHE A 251 -2.17 -0.53 7.82
N PHE A 252 -3.08 -1.45 7.56
CA PHE A 252 -3.02 -2.36 6.42
C PHE A 252 -4.17 -2.10 5.45
N GLU A 253 -3.89 -2.31 4.18
CA GLU A 253 -4.88 -2.37 3.12
C GLU A 253 -5.04 -3.82 2.67
N PHE A 254 -6.27 -4.21 2.36
CA PHE A 254 -6.60 -5.48 1.75
C PHE A 254 -7.19 -5.21 0.38
N ILE A 255 -6.60 -5.80 -0.65
CA ILE A 255 -6.85 -5.42 -2.04
C ILE A 255 -7.11 -6.65 -2.91
N GLN A 256 -8.04 -6.52 -3.84
CA GLN A 256 -8.22 -7.45 -4.95
C GLN A 256 -8.30 -6.68 -6.26
N ARG A 257 -7.37 -6.99 -7.16
CA ARG A 257 -7.36 -6.48 -8.53
C ARG A 257 -8.10 -7.45 -9.43
N LYS A 258 -9.17 -6.99 -10.08
CA LYS A 258 -9.85 -7.69 -11.16
C LYS A 258 -9.54 -6.97 -12.46
N GLY A 259 -8.31 -7.15 -12.96
CA GLY A 259 -7.80 -6.55 -14.20
C GLY A 259 -7.40 -5.07 -14.14
N ASP A 260 -7.70 -4.36 -13.05
CA ASP A 260 -7.23 -2.98 -12.83
C ASP A 260 -5.83 -2.96 -12.19
N GLU A 261 -4.86 -2.36 -12.90
CA GLU A 261 -3.45 -2.23 -12.49
C GLU A 261 -3.12 -0.86 -11.88
N GLY A 262 -4.10 0.03 -11.75
CA GLY A 262 -3.99 1.38 -11.21
C GLY A 262 -4.11 1.46 -9.68
N PHE A 263 -4.46 2.62 -9.15
CA PHE A 263 -4.63 2.84 -7.71
C PHE A 263 -6.07 3.19 -7.28
N GLY A 264 -6.97 3.40 -8.24
CA GLY A 264 -8.35 3.84 -7.99
C GLY A 264 -8.41 5.24 -7.37
N GLU A 265 -8.61 6.28 -8.20
CA GLU A 265 -8.69 7.66 -7.73
C GLU A 265 -9.87 7.88 -6.76
N GLY A 266 -11.02 7.28 -7.06
CA GLY A 266 -12.21 7.32 -6.21
C GLY A 266 -12.01 6.55 -4.91
N ASN A 267 -11.36 5.39 -4.95
CA ASN A 267 -11.02 4.65 -3.74
C ASN A 267 -10.02 5.42 -2.86
N PHE A 268 -9.03 6.07 -3.46
CA PHE A 268 -8.08 6.89 -2.72
C PHE A 268 -8.78 8.08 -2.05
N ARG A 269 -9.69 8.75 -2.74
CA ARG A 269 -10.49 9.83 -2.15
C ARG A 269 -11.36 9.34 -0.98
N ALA A 270 -12.04 8.21 -1.14
CA ALA A 270 -12.86 7.62 -0.09
C ALA A 270 -12.01 7.19 1.13
N LEU A 271 -10.80 6.65 0.92
CA LEU A 271 -9.82 6.42 1.99
C LEU A 271 -9.47 7.72 2.72
N PHE A 272 -9.15 8.77 1.98
CA PHE A 272 -8.77 10.06 2.54
C PHE A 272 -9.87 10.61 3.46
N GLU A 273 -11.11 10.63 2.97
CA GLU A 273 -12.27 11.07 3.74
C GLU A 273 -12.53 10.19 4.97
N SER A 274 -12.32 8.86 4.85
CA SER A 274 -12.48 7.93 5.97
C SER A 274 -11.47 8.18 7.10
N ILE A 275 -10.21 8.46 6.74
CA ILE A 275 -9.18 8.82 7.73
C ILE A 275 -9.50 10.18 8.36
N GLU A 276 -9.91 11.17 7.57
CA GLU A 276 -10.31 12.49 8.08
C GLU A 276 -11.47 12.37 9.09
N MET A 277 -12.49 11.56 8.78
CA MET A 277 -13.59 11.27 9.70
C MET A 277 -13.12 10.60 11.00
N GLU A 278 -12.20 9.64 10.93
CA GLU A 278 -11.63 9.01 12.13
C GLU A 278 -10.81 10.00 12.96
N GLN A 279 -10.07 10.93 12.34
CA GLN A 279 -9.33 11.98 13.04
C GLN A 279 -10.28 12.95 13.76
N ILE A 280 -11.43 13.30 13.15
CA ILE A 280 -12.48 14.08 13.80
C ILE A 280 -13.07 13.30 14.98
N ARG A 281 -13.38 12.02 14.77
CA ARG A 281 -13.98 11.15 15.80
C ARG A 281 -13.07 10.97 17.02
N THR A 282 -11.76 10.92 16.81
CA THR A 282 -10.74 10.78 17.86
C THR A 282 -10.33 12.13 18.47
N GLY A 283 -10.79 13.25 17.90
CA GLY A 283 -10.46 14.60 18.35
C GLY A 283 -9.08 15.10 17.92
N GLU A 284 -8.39 14.36 17.06
CA GLU A 284 -7.12 14.78 16.46
C GLU A 284 -7.29 15.94 15.47
N LEU A 285 -8.45 16.00 14.81
CA LEU A 285 -8.85 17.09 13.92
C LEU A 285 -10.11 17.75 14.51
N LYS A 286 -10.11 19.09 14.64
CA LYS A 286 -11.27 19.81 15.17
C LYS A 286 -12.22 20.16 14.02
N SER A 287 -13.52 19.90 14.18
CA SER A 287 -14.53 20.26 13.18
C SER A 287 -14.66 21.77 12.94
N SER A 288 -14.25 22.60 13.91
CA SER A 288 -14.21 24.07 13.79
C SER A 288 -13.10 24.58 12.89
N ASP A 289 -12.23 23.71 12.39
CA ASP A 289 -11.18 24.05 11.44
C ASP A 289 -11.65 23.96 9.98
N ALA A 290 -12.93 23.64 9.75
CA ALA A 290 -13.60 23.84 8.47
C ALA A 290 -13.67 25.35 8.22
N ALA A 291 -12.98 25.83 7.18
CA ALA A 291 -12.95 27.24 6.83
C ALA A 291 -14.38 27.82 6.77
N GLU A 292 -14.58 28.97 7.42
CA GLU A 292 -15.59 29.95 7.02
C GLU A 292 -15.33 30.44 5.59
#